data_AF-W7PZA0-F1
#
_entry.id   AF-W7PZA0-F1
#
_cell.length_a   1.000
_cell.length_b   1.000
_cell.length_c   1.000
_cell.angle_alpha   90.00
_cell.angle_beta   90.00
_cell.angle_gamma   90.00
#
_symmetry.space_group_name_H-M   'P 1'
#
loop_
_entity.id
_entity.type
_entity.pdbx_description
1 polymer ?
#
loop_
_entity_poly.entity_id
_entity_poly.type
_entity_poly.pdbx_seq_one_letter_code
_entity_poly.pdbx_strand_id
1 'polypeptide(L)'
;MHSSGRTDSGVHATRQIVHFDPPVPRSQKAWVFGVNANLPRDIAVRWVHEVPDDFHARFKALARRYRYIILNQPSRPVLERANVTWCRDPLDAEAMHRAAQAVVGEHDFSSFRAAGCQSKTPWRKMHFIEVHRHGPLVVVDIQATPSSITWSATSSVPW
;
A
#
# COMPACT_ATOMS: atom_id res chain seq x y z
N MET A 1 -8.87 16.02 -9.49
CA MET A 1 -8.04 15.43 -8.41
C MET A 1 -7.59 14.06 -8.85
N HIS A 2 -6.30 13.74 -8.72
CA HIS A 2 -5.73 12.44 -9.08
C HIS A 2 -4.86 11.89 -7.95
N SER A 3 -4.95 10.58 -7.71
CA SER A 3 -4.17 9.90 -6.68
C SER A 3 -2.93 9.20 -7.25
N SER A 4 -1.96 8.93 -6.37
CA SER A 4 -0.75 8.19 -6.71
C SER A 4 -1.01 6.70 -6.97
N GLY A 5 -2.12 6.16 -6.46
CA GLY A 5 -2.55 4.79 -6.69
C GLY A 5 -4.00 4.58 -6.24
N ARG A 6 -4.64 3.53 -6.76
CA ARG A 6 -5.96 3.09 -6.29
C ARG A 6 -5.76 2.02 -5.22
N THR A 7 -6.53 2.12 -4.14
CA THR A 7 -6.65 1.06 -3.12
C THR A 7 -7.97 0.32 -3.33
N ASP A 8 -8.00 -0.98 -3.03
CA ASP A 8 -9.22 -1.78 -3.06
C ASP A 8 -10.00 -1.61 -1.74
N SER A 9 -11.28 -2.02 -1.74
CA SER A 9 -12.13 -1.94 -0.56
C SER A 9 -11.50 -2.65 0.63
N GLY A 10 -11.45 -1.96 1.79
CA GLY A 10 -10.83 -2.48 3.02
C GLY A 10 -9.31 -2.27 3.13
N VAL A 11 -8.66 -1.68 2.12
CA VAL A 11 -7.22 -1.36 2.17
C VAL A 11 -7.00 0.05 2.71
N HIS A 12 -6.14 0.17 3.72
CA HIS A 12 -5.73 1.43 4.32
C HIS A 12 -4.58 2.11 3.57
N ALA A 13 -4.44 3.42 3.74
CA ALA A 13 -3.28 4.17 3.26
C ALA A 13 -2.81 5.20 4.30
N THR A 14 -1.53 5.12 4.68
CA THR A 14 -0.93 6.04 5.66
C THR A 14 -0.24 7.25 5.02
N ARG A 15 0.09 7.15 3.72
CA ARG A 15 0.83 8.15 2.94
C ARG A 15 0.35 8.22 1.49
N GLN A 16 -0.96 8.14 1.26
CA GLN A 16 -1.52 8.34 -0.08
C GLN A 16 -1.23 9.78 -0.54
N ILE A 17 -0.69 9.92 -1.75
CA ILE A 17 -0.47 11.22 -2.37
C ILE A 17 -1.60 11.50 -3.37
N VAL A 18 -2.14 12.70 -3.31
CA VAL A 18 -3.14 13.23 -4.24
C VAL A 18 -2.70 14.60 -4.72
N HIS A 19 -3.01 14.95 -5.97
CA HIS A 19 -2.87 16.32 -6.46
C HIS A 19 -4.18 16.79 -7.09
N PHE A 20 -4.38 18.09 -7.07
CA PHE A 20 -5.53 18.78 -7.63
C PHE A 20 -5.19 20.23 -7.87
N ASP A 21 -5.88 20.85 -8.82
CA ASP A 21 -5.79 22.29 -9.04
C ASP A 21 -6.70 22.99 -8.04
N PRO A 22 -6.16 23.86 -7.16
CA PRO A 22 -6.95 24.50 -6.14
C PRO A 22 -7.91 25.52 -6.78
N PRO A 23 -9.21 25.52 -6.44
CA PRO A 23 -10.16 26.47 -6.99
C PRO A 23 -9.94 27.89 -6.46
N VAL A 24 -9.28 28.01 -5.30
CA VAL A 24 -8.95 29.28 -4.66
C VAL A 24 -7.58 29.19 -3.98
N PRO A 25 -6.78 30.27 -3.97
CA PRO A 25 -5.58 30.34 -3.17
C PRO A 25 -5.91 30.24 -1.68
N ARG A 26 -5.19 29.37 -0.96
CA ARG A 26 -5.30 29.19 0.50
C ARG A 26 -3.91 28.92 1.06
N SER A 27 -3.69 29.34 2.30
CA SER A 27 -2.47 28.96 3.02
C SER A 27 -2.42 27.44 3.25
N GLN A 28 -1.22 26.89 3.41
CA GLN A 28 -1.05 25.47 3.74
C GLN A 28 -1.82 25.08 5.00
N LYS A 29 -1.83 25.96 6.01
CA LYS A 29 -2.59 25.79 7.25
C LYS A 29 -4.10 25.64 6.96
N ALA A 30 -4.66 26.50 6.12
CA ALA A 30 -6.08 26.44 5.76
C ALA A 30 -6.41 25.16 4.99
N TRP A 31 -5.52 24.68 4.12
CA TRP A 31 -5.69 23.40 3.45
C TRP A 31 -5.66 22.22 4.42
N VAL A 32 -4.67 22.14 5.32
CA VAL A 32 -4.56 21.01 6.23
C VAL A 32 -5.70 21.00 7.24
N PHE A 33 -5.86 22.07 8.03
CA PHE A 33 -6.85 22.08 9.11
C PHE A 33 -8.27 22.27 8.60
N GLY A 34 -8.48 23.11 7.59
CA GLY A 34 -9.80 23.36 7.02
C GLY A 34 -10.38 22.12 6.34
N VAL A 35 -9.57 21.37 5.58
CA VAL A 35 -10.02 20.12 4.97
C VAL A 35 -10.28 19.06 6.04
N ASN A 36 -9.37 18.89 7.01
CA ASN A 36 -9.56 17.91 8.10
C ASN A 36 -10.81 18.17 8.94
N ALA A 37 -11.22 19.43 9.13
CA ALA A 37 -12.45 19.76 9.83
C ALA A 37 -13.72 19.31 9.08
N ASN A 38 -13.63 19.09 7.77
CA ASN A 38 -14.74 18.68 6.90
C ASN A 38 -14.65 17.21 6.46
N LEU A 39 -13.58 16.50 6.81
CA LEU A 39 -13.42 15.09 6.48
C LEU A 39 -14.00 14.18 7.58
N PRO A 40 -14.44 12.96 7.21
CA PRO A 40 -14.78 11.95 8.21
C PRO A 40 -13.54 11.57 9.04
N ARG A 41 -13.76 10.99 10.22
CA ARG A 41 -12.70 10.74 11.22
C ARG A 41 -11.63 9.72 10.79
N ASP A 42 -11.90 8.95 9.75
CA ASP A 42 -11.03 7.93 9.18
C ASP A 42 -10.16 8.45 8.01
N ILE A 43 -10.27 9.73 7.65
CA ILE A 43 -9.46 10.37 6.61
C ILE A 43 -8.82 11.65 7.16
N ALA A 44 -7.52 11.82 6.94
CA ALA A 44 -6.81 13.02 7.33
C ALA A 44 -5.74 13.44 6.31
N VAL A 45 -5.74 14.72 5.97
CA VAL A 45 -4.66 15.43 5.29
C VAL A 45 -3.54 15.69 6.30
N ARG A 46 -2.33 15.21 6.00
CA ARG A 46 -1.17 15.37 6.88
C ARG A 46 -0.31 16.59 6.55
N TRP A 47 -0.24 16.94 5.27
CA TRP A 47 0.54 18.04 4.74
C TRP A 47 0.01 18.43 3.37
N VAL A 48 0.41 19.61 2.91
CA VAL A 48 0.17 20.08 1.54
C VAL A 48 1.43 20.79 1.06
N HIS A 49 1.72 20.69 -0.23
CA HIS A 49 2.87 21.33 -0.85
C HIS A 49 2.48 21.80 -2.24
N GLU A 50 2.94 22.98 -2.62
CA GLU A 50 2.82 23.48 -3.99
C GLU A 50 3.81 22.72 -4.88
N VAL A 51 3.39 22.37 -6.08
CA VAL A 51 4.16 21.57 -7.03
C VAL A 51 4.10 22.22 -8.40
N PRO A 52 5.08 21.97 -9.29
CA PRO A 52 5.03 22.47 -10.65
C PRO A 52 3.78 21.99 -11.40
N ASP A 53 3.32 22.77 -12.38
CA ASP A 53 2.11 22.47 -13.18
C ASP A 53 2.19 21.12 -13.92
N ASP A 54 3.40 20.64 -14.20
CA ASP A 54 3.62 19.35 -14.85
C ASP A 54 3.60 18.16 -13.86
N PHE A 55 3.35 18.40 -12.57
CA PHE A 55 3.31 17.36 -11.56
C PHE A 55 2.07 16.49 -11.71
N HIS A 56 2.27 15.17 -11.76
CA HIS A 56 1.18 14.22 -11.71
C HIS A 56 1.45 13.09 -10.71
N ALA A 57 0.71 13.07 -9.61
CA ALA A 57 0.90 12.13 -8.48
C ALA A 57 1.02 10.65 -8.89
N ARG A 58 0.33 10.22 -9.94
CA ARG A 58 0.40 8.84 -10.45
C ARG A 58 1.63 8.56 -11.31
N PHE A 59 1.97 9.50 -12.19
CA PHE A 59 2.90 9.27 -13.29
C PHE A 59 4.33 9.67 -12.93
N LYS A 60 4.49 10.62 -12.01
CA LYS A 60 5.79 11.00 -11.43
C LYS A 60 6.16 10.21 -10.17
N ALA A 61 5.31 9.29 -9.71
CA ALA A 61 5.67 8.39 -8.61
C ALA A 61 6.82 7.48 -9.04
N LEU A 62 7.85 7.33 -8.20
CA LEU A 62 9.02 6.48 -8.50
C LEU A 62 8.87 5.04 -8.01
N ALA A 63 8.07 4.84 -6.96
CA ALA A 63 7.78 3.54 -6.39
C ALA A 63 6.50 3.61 -5.56
N ARG A 64 5.94 2.43 -5.26
CA ARG A 64 4.85 2.28 -4.29
C ARG A 64 5.28 1.26 -3.24
N ARG A 65 5.01 1.58 -1.98
CA ARG A 65 5.36 0.74 -0.83
C ARG A 65 4.09 0.32 -0.10
N TYR A 66 3.98 -0.98 0.16
CA TYR A 66 2.85 -1.60 0.83
C TYR A 66 3.34 -2.35 2.07
N ARG A 67 2.48 -2.41 3.08
CA ARG A 67 2.72 -3.20 4.27
C ARG A 67 1.49 -4.05 4.57
N TYR A 68 1.69 -5.36 4.61
CA TYR A 68 0.69 -6.30 5.07
C TYR A 68 0.98 -6.65 6.52
N ILE A 69 -0.02 -6.49 7.38
CA ILE A 69 0.09 -6.78 8.81
C ILE A 69 -0.75 -8.03 9.08
N ILE A 70 -0.05 -9.12 9.42
CA ILE A 70 -0.66 -10.41 9.76
C ILE A 70 -0.58 -10.56 11.28
N LEU A 71 -1.72 -10.71 11.95
CA LEU A 71 -1.76 -11.13 13.34
C LEU A 71 -1.77 -12.65 13.40
N ASN A 72 -0.65 -13.21 13.83
CA ASN A 72 -0.42 -14.64 13.87
C ASN A 72 -0.52 -15.18 15.30
N GLN A 73 -1.72 -15.67 15.64
CA GLN A 73 -2.02 -16.21 16.97
C GLN A 73 -3.24 -17.16 16.92
N PRO A 74 -3.40 -18.09 17.88
CA PRO A 74 -4.51 -19.05 17.86
C PRO A 74 -5.90 -18.44 18.03
N SER A 75 -6.02 -17.35 18.79
CA SER A 75 -7.29 -16.70 19.10
C SER A 75 -7.63 -15.58 18.12
N ARG A 76 -8.89 -15.47 17.72
CA ARG A 76 -9.35 -14.39 16.83
C ARG A 76 -9.11 -13.00 17.46
N PRO A 77 -8.66 -11.99 16.69
CA PRO A 77 -8.64 -10.61 17.16
C PRO A 77 -10.03 -10.05 17.35
N VAL A 78 -10.17 -9.10 18.28
CA VAL A 78 -11.42 -8.35 18.50
C VAL A 78 -11.26 -6.91 18.04
N LEU A 79 -10.24 -6.20 18.55
CA LEU A 79 -10.03 -4.78 18.25
C LEU A 79 -9.35 -4.59 16.89
N GLU A 80 -8.46 -5.49 16.53
CA GLU A 80 -7.59 -5.43 15.36
C GLU A 80 -8.27 -5.97 14.10
N ARG A 81 -9.48 -6.54 14.22
CA ARG A 81 -10.18 -7.29 13.14
C ARG A 81 -10.32 -6.53 11.81
N ALA A 82 -10.33 -5.21 11.86
CA ALA A 82 -10.44 -4.36 10.67
C ALA A 82 -9.06 -3.90 10.14
N ASN A 83 -7.98 -4.07 10.91
CA ASN A 83 -6.66 -3.49 10.65
C ASN A 83 -5.58 -4.53 10.31
N VAL A 84 -5.86 -5.82 10.54
CA VAL A 84 -4.91 -6.92 10.33
C VAL A 84 -5.57 -8.09 9.61
N THR A 85 -4.75 -8.89 8.94
CA THR A 85 -5.15 -10.24 8.50
C THR A 85 -4.87 -11.22 9.64
N TRP A 86 -5.86 -11.98 10.08
CA TRP A 86 -5.63 -12.98 11.13
C TRP A 86 -5.20 -14.32 10.54
N CYS A 87 -4.15 -14.91 11.08
CA CYS A 87 -3.69 -16.25 10.75
C CYS A 87 -3.55 -17.08 12.04
N ARG A 88 -4.28 -18.19 12.13
CA ARG A 88 -4.26 -19.08 13.30
C ARG A 88 -2.98 -19.91 13.37
N ASP A 89 -2.56 -20.45 12.24
CA ASP A 89 -1.50 -21.45 12.17
C ASP A 89 -0.12 -20.76 12.25
N PRO A 90 0.86 -21.30 13.00
CA PRO A 90 2.13 -20.63 13.21
C PRO A 90 2.86 -20.33 11.88
N LEU A 91 3.33 -19.09 11.73
CA LEU A 91 4.11 -18.66 10.57
C LEU A 91 5.60 -18.55 10.92
N ASP A 92 6.47 -19.13 10.10
CA ASP A 92 7.92 -18.89 10.17
C ASP A 92 8.29 -17.67 9.34
N ALA A 93 8.40 -16.51 10.00
CA ALA A 93 8.71 -15.24 9.34
C ALA A 93 10.09 -15.25 8.65
N GLU A 94 11.06 -15.99 9.19
CA GLU A 94 12.40 -16.09 8.61
C GLU A 94 12.38 -16.95 7.35
N ALA A 95 11.64 -18.07 7.37
CA ALA A 95 11.42 -18.87 6.16
C ALA A 95 10.67 -18.08 5.08
N MET A 96 9.61 -17.36 5.46
CA MET A 96 8.89 -16.45 4.55
C MET A 96 9.83 -15.39 3.97
N HIS A 97 10.69 -14.77 4.80
CA HIS A 97 11.65 -13.76 4.35
C HIS A 97 12.63 -14.33 3.33
N ARG A 98 13.24 -15.50 3.61
CA ARG A 98 14.16 -16.18 2.71
C ARG A 98 13.50 -16.52 1.37
N ALA A 99 12.29 -17.08 1.41
CA ALA A 99 11.53 -17.41 0.20
C ALA A 99 11.21 -16.15 -0.63
N ALA A 100 10.83 -15.06 0.03
CA ALA A 100 10.49 -13.81 -0.62
C ALA A 100 11.67 -13.19 -1.40
N GLN A 101 12.92 -13.49 -1.05
CA GLN A 101 14.08 -12.94 -1.77
C GLN A 101 14.14 -13.39 -3.24
N ALA A 102 13.51 -14.52 -3.58
CA ALA A 102 13.46 -15.03 -4.95
C ALA A 102 12.77 -14.07 -5.94
N VAL A 103 11.91 -13.16 -5.45
CA VAL A 103 11.17 -12.21 -6.29
C VAL A 103 11.74 -10.79 -6.27
N VAL A 104 12.89 -10.56 -5.62
CA VAL A 104 13.60 -9.27 -5.66
C VAL A 104 14.27 -9.10 -7.03
N GLY A 105 14.24 -7.90 -7.59
CA GLY A 105 14.73 -7.63 -8.95
C GLY A 105 13.60 -7.58 -9.99
N GLU A 106 13.95 -7.80 -11.25
CA GLU A 106 13.03 -7.70 -12.38
C GLU A 106 12.54 -9.09 -12.81
N HIS A 107 11.23 -9.31 -12.70
CA HIS A 107 10.59 -10.62 -12.94
C HIS A 107 9.26 -10.47 -13.65
N ASP A 108 8.81 -11.55 -14.28
CA ASP A 108 7.44 -11.70 -14.76
C ASP A 108 6.51 -12.10 -13.59
N PHE A 109 5.58 -11.22 -13.24
CA PHE A 109 4.61 -11.44 -12.17
C PHE A 109 3.26 -11.96 -12.66
N SER A 110 3.20 -12.62 -13.81
CA SER A 110 1.95 -13.18 -14.36
C SER A 110 1.19 -14.07 -13.38
N SER A 111 1.88 -14.90 -12.60
CA SER A 111 1.29 -15.77 -11.57
C SER A 111 0.63 -15.01 -10.41
N PHE A 112 1.01 -13.74 -10.21
CA PHE A 112 0.49 -12.90 -9.13
C PHE A 112 -0.57 -11.90 -9.61
N ARG A 113 -0.93 -11.96 -10.89
CA ARG A 113 -1.79 -10.97 -11.52
C ARG A 113 -3.26 -11.32 -11.28
N ALA A 114 -4.01 -10.40 -10.69
CA ALA A 114 -5.47 -10.55 -10.59
C ALA A 114 -6.11 -10.65 -11.98
N ALA A 115 -7.19 -11.43 -12.10
CA ALA A 115 -7.89 -11.69 -13.36
C ALA A 115 -8.36 -10.41 -14.09
N GLY A 116 -8.63 -9.33 -13.36
CA GLY A 116 -9.03 -8.03 -13.90
C GLY A 116 -7.89 -7.04 -14.19
N CYS A 117 -6.63 -7.48 -14.19
CA CYS A 117 -5.50 -6.56 -14.34
C CYS A 117 -5.41 -5.99 -15.76
N GLN A 118 -5.57 -4.67 -15.87
CA GLN A 118 -5.48 -3.92 -17.14
C GLN A 118 -4.04 -3.50 -17.50
N SER A 119 -3.02 -4.07 -16.84
CA SER A 119 -1.64 -3.71 -17.16
C SER A 119 -1.17 -4.35 -18.46
N LYS A 120 -0.54 -3.54 -19.31
CA LYS A 120 0.01 -3.98 -20.61
C LYS A 120 1.18 -4.96 -20.48
N THR A 121 1.86 -4.99 -19.35
CA THR A 121 3.00 -5.89 -19.10
C THR A 121 2.95 -6.47 -17.68
N PRO A 122 3.25 -7.76 -17.50
CA PRO A 122 3.36 -8.39 -16.19
C PRO A 122 4.74 -8.18 -15.52
N TRP A 123 5.72 -7.64 -16.26
CA TRP A 123 7.09 -7.45 -15.78
C TRP A 123 7.18 -6.33 -14.74
N ARG A 124 7.77 -6.60 -13.58
CA ARG A 124 7.98 -5.58 -12.54
C ARG A 124 9.35 -5.70 -11.92
N LYS A 125 9.85 -4.55 -11.48
CA LYS A 125 11.02 -4.50 -10.60
C LYS A 125 10.57 -4.36 -9.15
N MET A 126 10.80 -5.41 -8.39
CA MET A 126 10.73 -5.43 -6.93
C MET A 126 12.01 -4.80 -6.38
N HIS A 127 11.90 -3.68 -5.67
CA HIS A 127 13.05 -3.02 -5.05
C HIS A 127 13.51 -3.79 -3.81
N PHE A 128 12.55 -4.16 -2.97
CA PHE A 128 12.78 -5.03 -1.82
C PHE A 128 11.47 -5.70 -1.38
N ILE A 129 11.61 -6.83 -0.69
CA ILE A 129 10.57 -7.45 0.11
C ILE A 129 11.19 -7.96 1.41
N GLU A 130 10.64 -7.52 2.53
CA GLU A 130 11.11 -7.86 3.86
C GLU A 130 9.97 -8.45 4.68
N VAL A 131 10.27 -9.46 5.50
CA VAL A 131 9.29 -10.07 6.40
C VAL A 131 9.87 -10.03 7.80
N HIS A 132 9.17 -9.36 8.71
CA HIS A 132 9.63 -9.12 10.08
C HIS A 132 8.60 -9.63 11.08
N ARG A 133 9.07 -10.24 12.17
CA ARG A 133 8.21 -10.63 13.30
C ARG A 133 8.34 -9.63 14.45
N HIS A 134 7.20 -9.16 14.95
CA HIS A 134 7.08 -8.30 16.12
C HIS A 134 6.06 -8.91 17.09
N GLY A 135 6.52 -9.79 17.98
CA GLY A 135 5.63 -10.58 18.83
C GLY A 135 4.65 -11.43 17.99
N PRO A 136 3.32 -11.26 18.16
CA PRO A 136 2.34 -12.00 17.37
C PRO A 136 2.17 -11.45 15.95
N LEU A 137 2.72 -10.28 15.63
CA LEU A 137 2.60 -9.69 14.30
C LEU A 137 3.70 -10.22 13.36
N VAL A 138 3.30 -10.60 12.16
CA VAL A 138 4.19 -10.80 11.01
C VAL A 138 3.89 -9.68 10.02
N VAL A 139 4.92 -8.92 9.66
CA VAL A 139 4.81 -7.74 8.81
C VAL A 139 5.56 -7.99 7.52
N VAL A 140 4.85 -7.94 6.40
CA VAL A 140 5.44 -8.04 5.06
C VAL A 140 5.52 -6.64 4.46
N ASP A 141 6.72 -6.14 4.22
CA ASP A 141 6.99 -4.81 3.69
C ASP A 141 7.56 -4.93 2.27
N ILE A 142 6.87 -4.30 1.32
CA ILE A 142 7.12 -4.49 -0.10
C ILE A 142 7.25 -3.13 -0.76
N GLN A 143 8.28 -2.94 -1.58
CA GLN A 143 8.37 -1.80 -2.49
C GLN A 143 8.71 -2.24 -3.90
N ALA A 144 7.96 -1.74 -4.86
CA ALA A 144 8.20 -2.01 -6.27
C ALA A 144 7.96 -0.77 -7.12
N THR A 145 8.42 -0.85 -8.37
CA THR A 145 8.09 0.15 -9.39
C THR A 145 6.57 0.41 -9.47
N PRO A 146 6.16 1.63 -9.82
CA PRO A 146 4.77 2.01 -9.84
C PRO A 146 4.01 1.20 -10.90
N SER A 147 3.17 0.26 -10.46
CA SER A 147 2.39 -0.60 -11.35
C SER A 147 0.94 -0.14 -11.52
N SER A 148 0.28 -0.65 -12.57
CA SER A 148 -1.18 -0.84 -12.63
C SER A 148 -1.59 -2.28 -12.29
N ILE A 149 -0.67 -3.09 -11.72
CA ILE A 149 -1.00 -4.42 -11.21
C ILE A 149 -1.57 -4.25 -9.82
N THR A 150 -2.84 -4.58 -9.68
CA THR A 150 -3.50 -4.84 -8.39
C THR A 150 -2.96 -6.15 -7.83
N TRP A 151 -2.20 -6.06 -6.75
CA TRP A 151 -1.94 -7.21 -5.88
C TRP A 151 -3.22 -7.46 -5.09
N SER A 152 -3.91 -8.58 -5.29
CA SER A 152 -5.05 -8.87 -4.43
C SER A 152 -4.51 -9.15 -3.03
N ALA A 153 -4.92 -8.34 -2.06
CA ALA A 153 -4.57 -8.54 -0.65
C ALA A 153 -5.10 -9.88 -0.10
N THR A 154 -5.99 -10.54 -0.84
CA THR A 154 -6.79 -11.67 -0.41
C THR A 154 -6.50 -12.99 -1.12
N SER A 155 -5.63 -13.06 -2.15
CA SER A 155 -5.62 -14.28 -2.99
C SER A 155 -4.30 -14.71 -3.61
N SER A 156 -3.28 -13.86 -3.72
CA SER A 156 -2.13 -14.16 -4.60
C SER A 156 -0.78 -14.42 -3.92
N VAL A 157 -0.69 -14.39 -2.59
CA VAL A 157 0.50 -14.88 -1.89
C VAL A 157 0.09 -16.07 -1.04
N PRO A 158 0.30 -17.32 -1.52
CA PRO A 158 0.19 -18.48 -0.67
C PRO A 158 1.34 -18.41 0.33
N TRP A 159 1.04 -18.05 1.57
CA TRP A 159 1.95 -18.29 2.69
C TRP A 159 1.75 -19.72 3.17
#